data_AF-A0A660TVB5-F1
#
_entry.id   AF-A0A660TVB5-F1
#
_cell.length_a   1.000
_cell.length_b   1.000
_cell.length_c   1.000
_cell.angle_alpha   90.00
_cell.angle_beta   90.00
_cell.angle_gamma   90.00
#
_symmetry.space_group_name_H-M   'P 1'
#
loop_
_entity.id
_entity.type
_entity.pdbx_description
1 polymer ?
#
loop_
_entity_poly.entity_id
_entity_poly.type
_entity_poly.pdbx_seq_one_letter_code
_entity_poly.pdbx_strand_id
1 'polypeptide(L)' 'MRIAGCLDAVEQAGISIDENHNLTCSCSCEGGYLVAGDNLEYLGTLDGIFVPADITAFGFLNALREEGLRVPQDLKVI' A
#
# COMPACT_ATOMS: atom_id res chain seq x y z
N MET A 1 1.49 13.28 -10.02
CA MET A 1 1.04 14.33 -9.08
C MET A 1 0.57 13.78 -7.73
N ARG A 2 -0.05 12.59 -7.63
CA ARG A 2 -0.49 12.03 -6.33
C ARG A 2 0.64 11.51 -5.43
N ILE A 3 1.58 10.76 -6.01
CA ILE A 3 2.73 10.21 -5.26
C ILE A 3 3.63 11.33 -4.74
N ALA A 4 3.99 12.30 -5.59
CA ALA A 4 4.81 13.44 -5.21
C ALA A 4 4.22 14.21 -4.01
N GLY A 5 2.92 14.53 -4.01
CA GLY A 5 2.31 15.23 -2.87
C GLY A 5 2.27 14.40 -1.59
N CYS A 6 2.16 13.07 -1.69
CA CYS A 6 2.28 12.19 -0.52
C CYS A 6 3.71 12.19 0.01
N LEU A 7 4.71 12.03 -0.86
CA LEU A 7 6.13 12.08 -0.49
C LEU A 7 6.50 13.41 0.17
N ASP A 8 6.04 14.54 -0.40
CA ASP A 8 6.28 15.88 0.16
C ASP A 8 5.67 16.02 1.56
N ALA A 9 4.45 15.49 1.78
CA ALA A 9 3.78 15.55 3.08
C ALA A 9 4.49 14.67 4.13
N VAL A 10 4.99 13.51 3.73
CA VAL A 10 5.72 12.58 4.60
C VAL A 10 7.09 13.16 4.96
N GLU A 11 7.79 13.76 3.99
CA GLU A 11 9.04 14.48 4.22
C GLU A 11 8.85 15.68 5.18
N GLN A 12 7.80 16.47 4.98
CA GLN A 12 7.45 17.58 5.88
C GLN A 12 7.11 17.12 7.32
N ALA A 13 6.60 15.90 7.48
CA ALA A 13 6.36 15.30 8.79
C ALA A 13 7.65 14.75 9.45
N GLY A 14 8.80 14.84 8.78
CA GLY A 14 10.09 14.33 9.27
C GLY A 14 10.24 12.82 9.12
N ILE A 15 9.41 12.18 8.30
CA ILE A 15 9.48 10.75 8.02
C ILE A 15 10.26 10.58 6.71
N SER A 16 11.33 9.79 6.75
CA SER A 16 12.07 9.42 5.54
C SER A 16 11.50 8.13 4.97
N ILE A 17 11.03 8.17 3.71
CA ILE A 17 10.65 6.97 2.97
C ILE A 17 11.90 6.47 2.25
N ASP A 18 12.34 5.27 2.60
CA ASP A 18 13.34 4.56 1.81
C ASP A 18 12.68 4.07 0.50
N GLU A 19 13.29 4.39 -0.64
CA GLU A 19 12.79 4.04 -1.98
C GLU A 19 12.53 2.54 -2.16
N ASN A 20 13.17 1.70 -1.34
CA ASN A 20 12.93 0.26 -1.27
C ASN A 20 11.50 -0.11 -0.82
N HIS A 21 10.73 0.83 -0.27
CA HIS A 21 9.35 0.62 0.18
C HIS A 21 8.29 0.85 -0.91
N ASN A 22 8.70 1.05 -2.17
CA ASN A 22 7.79 1.24 -3.28
C ASN A 22 7.42 -0.08 -3.98
N LEU A 23 6.13 -0.41 -3.97
CA LEU A 23 5.58 -1.53 -4.74
C LEU A 23 4.95 -1.01 -6.04
N THR A 24 5.28 -1.64 -7.17
CA THR A 24 4.77 -1.25 -8.49
C THR A 24 3.81 -2.30 -9.03
N CYS A 25 2.65 -1.85 -9.54
CA CYS A 25 1.67 -2.70 -10.19
C CYS A 25 0.91 -1.94 -11.28
N SER A 26 0.09 -2.65 -12.04
CA SER A 26 -0.84 -2.02 -12.98
C SER A 26 -1.94 -1.27 -12.21
N CYS A 27 -2.41 -0.14 -12.76
CA CYS A 27 -3.53 0.62 -12.19
C CYS A 27 -4.86 -0.11 -12.46
N SER A 28 -5.06 -1.26 -11.81
CA SER A 28 -6.22 -2.13 -11.94
C SER A 28 -6.50 -2.87 -10.64
N CYS A 29 -7.70 -3.45 -10.53
CA CYS A 29 -8.07 -4.27 -9.37
C CYS A 29 -7.18 -5.53 -9.28
N GLU A 30 -6.98 -6.23 -10.40
CA GLU A 30 -6.10 -7.41 -10.46
C GLU A 30 -4.66 -7.06 -10.07
N GLY A 31 -4.13 -5.94 -10.58
CA GLY A 31 -2.79 -5.47 -10.22
C GLY A 31 -2.63 -5.23 -8.72
N GLY A 32 -3.63 -4.61 -8.09
CA GLY A 32 -3.65 -4.42 -6.63
C GLY A 32 -3.74 -5.72 -5.85
N TYR A 33 -4.54 -6.68 -6.30
CA TYR A 33 -4.68 -7.98 -5.67
C TYR A 33 -3.36 -8.77 -5.71
N LEU A 34 -2.74 -8.87 -6.89
CA LEU A 34 -1.49 -9.61 -7.08
C LEU A 34 -0.35 -9.01 -6.27
N VAL A 35 -0.16 -7.67 -6.32
CA VAL A 35 0.95 -7.03 -5.60
C VAL A 35 0.79 -7.14 -4.09
N ALA A 36 -0.43 -7.13 -3.55
CA ALA A 36 -0.67 -7.37 -2.14
C ALA A 36 -0.31 -8.81 -1.76
N GLY A 37 -0.81 -9.79 -2.52
CA GLY A 37 -0.55 -11.22 -2.28
C GLY A 37 0.93 -11.58 -2.33
N ASP A 38 1.66 -11.04 -3.31
CA ASP A 38 3.10 -11.31 -3.49
C ASP A 38 3.97 -10.70 -2.36
N ASN A 39 3.42 -9.79 -1.55
CA ASN A 39 4.15 -9.02 -0.55
C ASN A 39 3.58 -9.12 0.87
N LEU A 40 2.71 -10.10 1.18
CA LEU A 40 1.99 -10.19 2.46
C LEU A 40 2.88 -10.13 3.70
N GLU A 41 3.98 -10.91 3.72
CA GLU A 41 4.90 -10.93 4.86
C GLU A 41 5.53 -9.56 5.10
N TYR A 42 5.95 -8.91 4.01
CA TYR A 42 6.52 -7.57 4.06
C TYR A 42 5.47 -6.54 4.50
N LEU A 43 4.27 -6.59 3.94
CA LEU A 43 3.15 -5.72 4.29
C LEU A 43 2.74 -5.85 5.76
N GLY A 44 2.86 -7.05 6.34
CA GLY A 44 2.63 -7.28 7.78
C GLY A 44 3.67 -6.63 8.71
N THR A 45 4.77 -6.10 8.16
CA THR A 45 5.77 -5.34 8.93
C THR A 45 5.57 -3.83 8.89
N LEU A 46 4.62 -3.34 8.07
CA LEU A 46 4.39 -1.92 7.86
C LEU A 46 3.20 -1.42 8.70
N ASP A 47 3.30 -0.18 9.21
CA ASP A 47 2.17 0.48 9.89
C ASP A 47 1.12 1.03 8.92
N GLY A 48 1.49 1.26 7.65
CA GLY A 48 0.62 1.82 6.64
C GLY A 48 1.19 1.76 5.23
N ILE A 49 0.29 1.79 4.25
CA ILE A 49 0.60 1.88 2.83
C ILE A 49 -0.34 2.88 2.13
N PHE A 50 0.22 3.61 1.17
CA PHE A 50 -0.52 4.51 0.30
C PHE A 50 -0.75 3.86 -1.07
N VAL A 51 -2.02 3.75 -1.48
CA VAL A 51 -2.42 3.19 -2.77
C VAL A 51 -3.13 4.29 -3.58
N PRO A 52 -2.46 4.89 -4.59
CA PRO A 52 -2.88 6.16 -5.18
C PRO A 52 -4.16 6.10 -6.05
N ALA A 53 -4.74 4.92 -6.25
CA ALA A 53 -5.92 4.72 -7.09
C ALA A 53 -6.91 3.75 -6.41
N ASP A 54 -8.15 4.20 -6.24
CA ASP A 54 -9.21 3.43 -5.56
C ASP A 54 -9.41 2.04 -6.18
N ILE A 55 -9.37 1.93 -7.51
CA ILE A 55 -9.51 0.65 -8.21
C ILE A 55 -8.41 -0.35 -7.83
N THR A 56 -7.19 0.12 -7.63
CA THR A 56 -6.06 -0.70 -7.16
C THR A 56 -6.22 -1.01 -5.67
N ALA A 57 -6.64 -0.03 -4.86
CA ALA A 57 -6.88 -0.21 -3.44
C ALA A 57 -7.95 -1.28 -3.17
N PHE A 58 -9.02 -1.36 -3.98
CA PHE A 58 -10.03 -2.42 -3.86
C PHE A 58 -9.44 -3.82 -4.04
N GLY A 59 -8.61 -4.02 -5.05
CA GLY A 59 -7.91 -5.30 -5.26
C GLY A 59 -6.96 -5.63 -4.12
N PHE A 60 -6.19 -4.63 -3.71
CA PHE A 60 -5.23 -4.72 -2.60
C PHE A 60 -5.92 -5.17 -1.30
N LEU A 61 -7.01 -4.50 -0.91
CA LEU A 61 -7.80 -4.83 0.28
C LEU A 61 -8.42 -6.23 0.24
N ASN A 62 -8.84 -6.70 -0.94
CA ASN A 62 -9.38 -8.04 -1.09
C ASN A 62 -8.32 -9.12 -0.79
N ALA A 63 -7.11 -8.97 -1.34
CA ALA A 63 -6.01 -9.90 -1.08
C ALA A 63 -5.62 -9.93 0.42
N LEU A 64 -5.47 -8.76 1.04
CA LEU A 64 -5.16 -8.69 2.48
C LEU A 64 -6.20 -9.43 3.33
N ARG A 65 -7.49 -9.23 3.03
CA ARG A 65 -8.58 -9.87 3.76
C ARG A 65 -8.58 -11.39 3.62
N GLU A 66 -8.33 -11.89 2.42
CA GLU A 66 -8.29 -13.34 2.14
C GLU A 66 -7.14 -14.03 2.89
N GLU A 67 -6.05 -13.31 3.08
CA GLU A 67 -4.82 -13.78 3.73
C GLU A 67 -4.78 -13.46 5.23
N GLY A 68 -5.85 -12.84 5.75
CA GLY A 68 -6.04 -12.57 7.18
C GLY A 68 -5.31 -11.35 7.73
N LEU A 69 -4.68 -10.52 6.89
CA LEU A 69 -4.09 -9.25 7.32
C LEU A 69 -5.20 -8.20 7.48
N ARG A 70 -5.42 -7.73 8.72
CA ARG A 70 -6.59 -6.90 9.05
C ARG A 70 -6.31 -5.43 8.78
N VAL A 71 -7.24 -4.79 8.08
CA VAL A 71 -7.22 -3.34 7.88
C VAL A 71 -8.35 -2.71 8.71
N PRO A 72 -8.08 -1.69 9.56
CA PRO A 72 -6.81 -0.98 9.75
C PRO A 72 -5.93 -1.51 10.91
N GLN A 73 -6.26 -2.64 11.52
CA GLN A 73 -5.64 -3.08 12.77
C GLN A 73 -4.18 -3.51 12.62
N ASP A 74 -3.86 -4.21 11.53
CA ASP A 74 -2.51 -4.70 11.22
C ASP A 74 -1.81 -3.79 10.19
N LEU A 75 -2.56 -3.25 9.22
CA LEU A 75 -2.04 -2.34 8.19
C LEU A 75 -3.07 -1.25 7.87
N LYS A 76 -2.65 0.03 7.86
CA LYS A 76 -3.50 1.13 7.38
C LYS A 76 -3.35 1.28 5.87
N VAL A 77 -4.47 1.48 5.16
CA VAL A 77 -4.49 1.72 3.71
C VAL A 77 -5.08 3.09 3.45
N ILE A 78 -4.35 3.93 2.73
CA ILE A 78 -4.74 5.30 2.35
C ILE A 78 -4.75 5.44 0.84
#